data_AF-A0AA39PEQ4-F1
#
_entry.id   AF-A0AA39PEQ4-F1
#
_cell.length_a   1.000
_cell.length_b   1.000
_cell.length_c   1.000
_cell.angle_alpha   90.00
_cell.angle_beta   90.00
_cell.angle_gamma   90.00
#
_symmetry.space_group_name_H-M   'P 1'
#
loop_
_entity.id
_entity.type
_entity.pdbx_description
1 polymer ?
#
loop_
_entity_poly.entity_id
_entity_poly.type
_entity_poly.pdbx_seq_one_letter_code
_entity_poly.pdbx_strand_id
1 'polypeptide(L)'
;MGIYYISPLLGSSLGPVFGGILTTAFSWHAPFWFLAILAGTAFLCFLSLFKDSFWQERSSPSFERMSGRLEKGRNPIATVDIEKHESAPQADSLTLPPIKLILKDIAPIETLWLVIWRWNNLILLLASGILFSYCFTMVYTTSRTLANVYGYDALYTGLMLLFFGLGSIAGSIFGGRSSDHGLAILTTVKGGVLSMNNKIRIFIIFPYMRLSSTLHGLWLSYFRRWVRVGAGATCAHFGGVFAIYIFSSKLTYLVDGSTSAVTYNSLFHKNSAFIAVEIAVPVQ
;
A
#
# COMPACT_ATOMS: atom_id res chain seq x y z
N MET A 1 2.03 3.75 -10.15
CA MET A 1 1.55 3.00 -8.96
C MET A 1 0.34 3.64 -8.28
N GLY A 2 0.27 4.97 -8.12
CA GLY A 2 -0.84 5.64 -7.43
C GLY A 2 -2.25 5.24 -7.93
N ILE A 3 -2.46 5.21 -9.25
CA ILE A 3 -3.76 4.83 -9.84
C ILE A 3 -4.19 3.40 -9.47
N TYR A 4 -3.25 2.45 -9.41
CA TYR A 4 -3.54 1.07 -9.02
C TYR A 4 -3.99 0.95 -7.56
N TYR A 5 -3.51 1.83 -6.68
CA TYR A 5 -3.89 1.85 -5.27
C TYR A 5 -5.22 2.55 -5.00
N ILE A 6 -5.80 3.26 -5.98
CA ILE A 6 -7.13 3.87 -5.83
C ILE A 6 -8.19 2.79 -5.61
N SER A 7 -8.11 1.63 -6.29
CA SER A 7 -9.14 0.60 -6.18
C SER A 7 -9.22 -0.05 -4.80
N PRO A 8 -8.12 -0.52 -4.17
CA PRO A 8 -8.16 -1.02 -2.80
C PRO A 8 -8.63 0.03 -1.78
N LEU A 9 -8.23 1.30 -1.96
CA LEU A 9 -8.59 2.40 -1.07
C LEU A 9 -10.06 2.80 -1.20
N LEU A 10 -10.60 2.80 -2.42
CA LEU A 10 -12.03 2.98 -2.68
C LEU A 10 -12.84 1.86 -2.03
N GLY A 11 -12.39 0.61 -2.16
CA GLY A 11 -13.05 -0.54 -1.55
C GLY A 11 -13.19 -0.40 -0.03
N SER A 12 -12.12 -0.03 0.67
CA SER A 12 -12.16 0.16 2.13
C SER A 12 -13.02 1.33 2.59
N SER A 13 -13.28 2.29 1.70
CA SER A 13 -14.03 3.52 2.00
C SER A 13 -15.52 3.39 1.68
N LEU A 14 -15.84 2.71 0.57
CA LEU A 14 -17.20 2.45 0.13
C LEU A 14 -17.85 1.32 0.93
N GLY A 15 -17.07 0.36 1.41
CA GLY A 15 -17.56 -0.77 2.22
C GLY A 15 -18.45 -0.33 3.39
N PRO A 16 -17.97 0.56 4.29
CA PRO A 16 -18.78 1.04 5.41
C PRO A 16 -20.03 1.84 5.01
N VAL A 17 -20.00 2.54 3.86
CA VAL A 17 -21.16 3.31 3.38
C VAL A 17 -22.25 2.38 2.86
N PHE A 18 -21.90 1.46 1.95
CA PHE A 18 -22.85 0.47 1.46
C PHE A 18 -23.32 -0.45 2.59
N GLY A 19 -22.42 -0.85 3.49
CA GLY A 19 -22.76 -1.63 4.68
C GLY A 19 -23.74 -0.88 5.60
N GLY A 20 -23.51 0.40 5.85
CA GLY A 20 -24.39 1.26 6.64
C GLY A 20 -25.77 1.41 6.00
N ILE A 21 -25.82 1.75 4.71
CA ILE A 21 -27.07 1.88 3.95
C ILE A 21 -27.88 0.58 3.97
N LEU A 22 -27.24 -0.56 3.67
CA LEU A 22 -27.92 -1.87 3.63
C LEU A 22 -28.41 -2.31 5.00
N THR A 23 -27.65 -2.00 6.06
CA THR A 23 -28.02 -2.35 7.44
C THR A 23 -29.21 -1.51 7.91
N THR A 24 -29.21 -0.21 7.62
CA THR A 24 -30.30 0.69 8.01
C THR A 24 -31.56 0.50 7.16
N ALA A 25 -31.43 0.23 5.86
CA ALA A 25 -32.57 0.10 4.93
C ALA A 25 -33.26 -1.27 4.98
N PHE A 26 -32.50 -2.34 5.19
CA PHE A 26 -33.04 -3.70 5.23
C PHE A 26 -32.86 -4.31 6.61
N SER A 27 -31.69 -4.88 6.87
CA SER A 27 -31.35 -5.65 8.07
C SER A 27 -29.87 -5.96 8.09
N TRP A 28 -29.35 -6.40 9.24
CA TRP A 28 -27.93 -6.74 9.41
C TRP A 28 -27.43 -7.90 8.52
N HIS A 29 -28.32 -8.74 7.98
CA HIS A 29 -27.95 -9.80 7.03
C HIS A 29 -27.70 -9.29 5.60
N ALA A 30 -28.29 -8.15 5.22
CA ALA A 30 -28.27 -7.65 3.85
C ALA A 30 -26.85 -7.37 3.30
N PRO A 31 -25.89 -6.83 4.08
CA PRO A 31 -24.51 -6.67 3.63
C PRO A 31 -23.84 -7.98 3.21
N PHE A 32 -24.13 -9.11 3.87
CA PHE A 32 -23.53 -10.40 3.53
C PHE A 32 -24.03 -10.93 2.19
N TRP A 33 -25.35 -10.84 1.95
CA TRP A 33 -25.94 -11.22 0.65
C TRP A 33 -25.45 -10.32 -0.48
N PHE A 34 -25.34 -9.01 -0.23
CA PHE A 34 -24.79 -8.07 -1.20
C PHE A 34 -23.34 -8.42 -1.58
N LEU A 35 -22.48 -8.69 -0.59
CA LEU A 35 -21.09 -9.10 -0.82
C LEU A 35 -21.00 -10.44 -1.56
N ALA A 36 -21.89 -11.40 -1.25
CA ALA A 36 -21.95 -12.69 -1.94
C ALA A 36 -22.30 -12.54 -3.43
N ILE A 37 -23.31 -11.71 -3.74
CA ILE A 37 -23.71 -11.43 -5.13
C ILE A 37 -22.58 -10.69 -5.87
N LEU A 38 -21.96 -9.69 -5.24
CA LEU A 38 -20.88 -8.91 -5.85
C LEU A 38 -19.66 -9.79 -6.13
N ALA A 39 -19.24 -10.63 -5.17
CA ALA A 39 -18.14 -11.58 -5.36
C ALA A 39 -18.46 -12.65 -6.41
N GLY A 40 -19.67 -13.20 -6.42
CA GLY A 40 -20.13 -14.14 -7.44
C GLY A 40 -20.15 -13.53 -8.85
N THR A 41 -20.61 -12.27 -8.96
CA THR A 41 -20.61 -11.53 -10.23
C THR A 41 -19.18 -11.25 -10.70
N ALA A 42 -18.28 -10.82 -9.80
CA ALA A 42 -16.87 -10.63 -10.11
C ALA A 42 -16.20 -11.94 -10.57
N PHE A 43 -16.53 -13.06 -9.93
CA PHE A 43 -16.05 -14.38 -10.31
C PHE A 43 -16.56 -14.79 -11.71
N LEU A 44 -17.83 -14.56 -12.01
CA LEU A 44 -18.40 -14.83 -13.35
C LEU A 44 -17.80 -13.92 -14.43
N CYS A 45 -17.60 -12.63 -14.13
CA CYS A 45 -16.89 -11.70 -15.01
C CYS A 45 -15.45 -12.15 -15.25
N PHE A 46 -14.76 -12.63 -14.20
CA PHE A 46 -13.43 -13.19 -14.35
C PHE A 46 -13.45 -14.41 -15.28
N LEU A 47 -14.33 -15.39 -15.06
CA LEU A 47 -14.42 -16.57 -15.92
C LEU A 47 -14.77 -16.27 -17.39
N SER A 48 -15.59 -15.23 -17.63
CA SER A 48 -16.07 -14.90 -18.98
C SER A 48 -15.16 -13.93 -19.74
N LEU A 49 -14.55 -12.95 -19.06
CA LEU A 49 -13.74 -11.89 -19.67
C LEU A 49 -12.23 -12.20 -19.62
N PHE A 50 -11.76 -12.91 -18.59
CA PHE A 50 -10.36 -13.37 -18.55
C PHE A 50 -10.24 -14.70 -19.30
N LYS A 51 -10.09 -14.61 -20.61
CA LYS A 51 -9.55 -15.71 -21.40
C LYS A 51 -8.04 -15.75 -21.11
N ASP A 52 -7.55 -16.85 -20.54
CA ASP A 52 -6.14 -17.04 -20.13
C ASP A 52 -5.15 -16.70 -21.26
N SER A 53 -4.69 -15.46 -21.33
CA SER A 53 -3.73 -14.98 -22.34
C SER A 53 -2.29 -14.86 -21.79
N PHE A 54 -2.07 -14.96 -20.48
CA PHE A 54 -0.78 -14.61 -19.88
C PHE A 54 0.33 -15.66 -20.02
N TRP A 55 0.00 -16.91 -20.38
CA TRP A 55 1.00 -17.98 -20.49
C TRP A 55 1.73 -18.00 -21.84
N GLN A 56 1.11 -17.48 -22.90
CA GLN A 56 1.67 -17.55 -24.26
C GLN A 56 2.67 -16.42 -24.56
N GLU A 57 2.52 -15.25 -23.96
CA GLU A 57 3.42 -14.11 -24.23
C GLU A 57 4.76 -14.24 -23.52
N ARG A 58 4.79 -14.77 -22.29
CA ARG A 58 6.03 -14.92 -21.51
C ARG A 58 6.92 -16.07 -21.99
N SER A 59 6.33 -17.07 -22.66
CA SER A 59 7.02 -18.19 -23.30
C SER A 59 7.29 -17.96 -24.79
N SER A 60 6.80 -16.85 -25.36
CA SER A 60 7.05 -16.54 -26.76
C SER A 60 8.51 -16.14 -26.93
N PRO A 61 9.26 -16.76 -27.88
CA PRO A 61 10.65 -16.38 -28.17
C PRO A 61 10.80 -14.91 -28.58
N SER A 62 9.70 -14.24 -28.94
CA SER A 62 9.65 -12.79 -29.20
C SER A 62 9.85 -11.95 -27.93
N PHE A 63 9.31 -12.37 -26.78
CA PHE A 63 9.50 -11.68 -25.51
C PHE A 63 10.93 -11.82 -25.00
N GLU A 64 11.51 -13.03 -25.10
CA GLU A 64 12.90 -13.30 -24.72
C GLU A 64 13.91 -12.52 -25.58
N ARG A 65 13.64 -12.39 -26.88
CA ARG A 65 14.44 -11.53 -27.78
C ARG A 65 14.25 -10.04 -27.47
N MET A 66 13.06 -9.63 -27.05
CA MET A 66 12.78 -8.25 -26.68
C MET A 66 13.44 -7.88 -25.35
N SER A 67 13.35 -8.74 -24.32
CA SER A 67 14.05 -8.55 -23.05
C SER A 67 15.57 -8.54 -23.27
N GLY A 68 16.11 -9.49 -24.06
CA GLY A 68 17.53 -9.53 -24.39
C GLY A 68 18.02 -8.31 -25.19
N ARG A 69 17.17 -7.70 -26.03
CA ARG A 69 17.49 -6.45 -26.75
C ARG A 69 17.41 -5.21 -25.87
N LEU A 70 16.45 -5.15 -24.94
CA LEU A 70 16.35 -4.08 -23.95
C LEU A 70 17.52 -4.11 -22.96
N GLU A 71 18.01 -5.30 -22.63
CA GLU A 71 19.19 -5.50 -21.79
C GLU A 71 20.49 -5.11 -22.53
N LYS A 72 20.60 -5.43 -23.84
CA LYS A 72 21.75 -5.05 -24.69
C LYS A 72 21.77 -3.58 -25.10
N GLY A 73 20.62 -2.92 -25.19
CA GLY A 73 20.49 -1.50 -25.53
C GLY A 73 20.64 -0.55 -24.34
N ARG A 74 20.75 -1.09 -23.11
CA ARG A 74 20.97 -0.29 -21.91
C ARG A 74 22.46 -0.01 -21.77
N ASN A 75 22.88 1.17 -22.24
CA ASN A 75 24.24 1.68 -22.01
C ASN A 75 24.60 1.55 -20.52
N PRO A 76 25.77 1.00 -20.15
CA PRO A 76 26.22 0.84 -18.77
C PRO A 76 26.73 2.17 -18.22
N ILE A 77 25.88 3.20 -18.19
CA ILE A 77 26.19 4.49 -17.59
C ILE A 77 25.21 4.70 -16.43
N ALA A 78 25.68 4.19 -15.29
CA ALA A 78 25.39 4.65 -13.93
C ALA A 78 23.97 4.50 -13.37
N THR A 79 23.55 3.25 -13.17
CA THR A 79 23.01 2.87 -11.85
C THR A 79 24.04 1.96 -11.21
N VAL A 80 24.77 2.47 -10.21
CA VAL A 80 25.53 1.60 -9.32
C VAL A 80 24.49 0.84 -8.51
N ASP A 81 24.10 -0.31 -9.03
CA ASP A 81 23.36 -1.33 -8.29
C ASP A 81 24.33 -1.88 -7.24
N ILE A 82 24.26 -1.34 -6.01
CA ILE A 82 25.08 -1.76 -4.87
C ILE A 82 24.75 -3.22 -4.43
N GLU A 83 23.85 -3.92 -5.14
CA GLU A 83 23.49 -5.32 -4.90
C GLU A 83 23.89 -6.30 -6.01
N LYS A 84 24.86 -5.95 -6.86
CA LYS A 84 25.55 -6.95 -7.69
C LYS A 84 26.80 -7.50 -6.96
N HIS A 85 26.57 -8.18 -5.85
CA HIS A 85 27.44 -9.24 -5.34
C HIS A 85 26.64 -10.53 -5.60
N GLU A 86 26.96 -11.39 -6.55
CA GLU A 86 28.22 -12.07 -6.80
C GLU A 86 28.22 -12.57 -8.25
N SER A 87 29.31 -12.39 -8.98
CA SER A 87 29.48 -13.00 -10.30
C SER A 87 29.60 -14.51 -10.14
N ALA A 88 28.57 -15.26 -10.53
CA ALA A 88 28.78 -16.67 -10.85
C ALA A 88 29.73 -16.76 -12.06
N PRO A 89 30.75 -17.63 -12.05
CA PRO A 89 31.71 -17.72 -13.14
C PRO A 89 30.99 -18.12 -14.43
N GLN A 90 31.42 -17.53 -15.55
CA GLN A 90 30.99 -17.92 -16.89
C GLN A 90 31.12 -19.44 -17.04
N ALA A 91 29.99 -20.11 -17.21
CA ALA A 91 29.94 -21.50 -17.64
C ALA A 91 29.40 -21.51 -19.07
N ASP A 92 30.22 -22.08 -19.95
CA ASP A 92 29.99 -22.27 -21.37
C ASP A 92 28.64 -22.93 -21.69
N SER A 93 28.16 -22.62 -22.88
CA SER A 93 26.94 -23.14 -23.52
C SER A 93 26.77 -24.66 -23.43
N LEU A 94 25.89 -25.15 -22.55
CA LEU A 94 25.26 -26.47 -22.66
C LEU A 94 23.81 -26.43 -22.11
N THR A 95 22.86 -26.73 -23.01
CA THR A 95 21.47 -27.17 -22.79
C THR A 95 20.95 -27.12 -21.35
N LEU A 96 20.10 -26.16 -21.03
CA LEU A 96 19.36 -26.12 -19.76
C LEU A 96 18.34 -27.28 -19.69
N PRO A 97 18.40 -28.18 -18.69
CA PRO A 97 17.34 -29.16 -18.48
C PRO A 97 16.05 -28.46 -18.03
N PRO A 98 14.86 -29.04 -18.31
CA PRO A 98 13.58 -28.43 -17.95
C PRO A 98 13.49 -28.26 -16.43
N ILE A 99 13.42 -27.01 -15.98
CA ILE A 99 13.27 -26.66 -14.57
C ILE A 99 11.91 -27.17 -14.10
N LYS A 100 11.89 -28.35 -13.44
CA LYS A 100 10.78 -28.75 -12.60
C LYS A 100 10.86 -27.89 -11.34
N LEU A 101 10.02 -26.87 -11.25
CA LEU A 101 9.83 -26.10 -10.02
C LEU A 101 9.30 -27.04 -8.96
N ILE A 102 10.16 -27.47 -8.04
CA ILE A 102 9.76 -28.27 -6.88
C ILE A 102 9.33 -27.27 -5.79
N LEU A 103 8.21 -27.51 -5.11
CA LEU A 103 7.71 -26.67 -4.00
C LEU A 103 8.74 -26.42 -2.89
N LYS A 104 9.80 -27.23 -2.84
CA LYS A 104 10.94 -27.16 -1.92
C LYS A 104 11.97 -26.09 -2.28
N ASP A 105 12.00 -25.61 -3.53
CA ASP A 105 12.88 -24.52 -3.99
C ASP A 105 12.33 -23.14 -3.62
N ILE A 106 11.09 -23.09 -3.11
CA ILE A 106 10.51 -21.89 -2.52
C ILE A 106 10.89 -21.94 -1.04
N ALA A 107 12.01 -21.30 -0.68
CA ALA A 107 12.37 -21.04 0.71
C ALA A 107 11.89 -19.64 1.12
N PRO A 108 10.59 -19.45 1.48
CA PRO A 108 10.07 -18.15 1.85
C PRO A 108 10.73 -17.61 3.13
N ILE A 109 11.18 -18.49 4.02
CA ILE A 109 11.77 -18.10 5.29
C ILE A 109 13.20 -17.57 5.11
N GLU A 110 13.99 -18.19 4.24
CA GLU A 110 15.38 -17.77 3.96
C GLU A 110 15.41 -16.41 3.25
N THR A 111 14.55 -16.24 2.24
CA THR A 111 14.41 -14.95 1.54
C THR A 111 13.86 -13.84 2.45
N LEU A 112 12.96 -14.16 3.38
CA LEU A 112 12.49 -13.23 4.41
C LEU A 112 13.63 -12.82 5.36
N TRP A 113 14.45 -13.77 5.79
CA TRP A 113 15.60 -13.51 6.65
C TRP A 113 16.61 -12.56 6.01
N LEU A 114 16.98 -12.80 4.75
CA LEU A 114 17.89 -11.93 3.99
C LEU A 114 17.36 -10.49 3.84
N VAL A 115 16.05 -10.33 3.64
CA VAL A 115 15.42 -9.01 3.54
C VAL A 115 15.44 -8.28 4.89
N ILE A 116 15.17 -8.98 5.99
CA ILE A 116 15.14 -8.41 7.35
C ILE A 116 16.53 -8.03 7.84
N TRP A 117 17.56 -8.81 7.50
CA TRP A 117 18.93 -8.57 7.95
C TRP A 117 19.52 -7.25 7.40
N ARG A 118 18.94 -6.71 6.33
CA ARG A 118 19.30 -5.40 5.79
C ARG A 118 18.55 -4.29 6.54
N TRP A 119 19.28 -3.53 7.37
CA TRP A 119 18.74 -2.43 8.17
C TRP A 119 17.86 -1.45 7.41
N ASN A 120 18.23 -1.08 6.18
CA ASN A 120 17.44 -0.16 5.35
C ASN A 120 16.07 -0.73 4.98
N ASN A 121 16.00 -2.03 4.66
CA ASN A 121 14.75 -2.70 4.34
C ASN A 121 13.91 -2.89 5.60
N LEU A 122 14.53 -3.28 6.72
CA LEU A 122 13.85 -3.45 8.01
C LEU A 122 13.16 -2.16 8.48
N ILE A 123 13.88 -1.04 8.47
CA ILE A 123 13.32 0.26 8.88
C ILE A 123 12.15 0.65 7.97
N LEU A 124 12.28 0.40 6.66
CA LEU A 124 11.25 0.73 5.68
C LEU A 124 9.99 -0.13 5.85
N LEU A 125 10.16 -1.44 6.07
CA LEU A 125 9.10 -2.43 6.36
C LEU A 125 8.40 -2.14 7.68
N LEU A 126 9.15 -1.75 8.72
CA LEU A 126 8.56 -1.42 10.02
C LEU A 126 7.78 -0.09 9.93
N ALA A 127 8.34 0.90 9.24
CA ALA A 127 7.67 2.17 9.02
C ALA A 127 6.41 2.03 8.14
N SER A 128 6.38 1.06 7.21
CA SER A 128 5.19 0.78 6.40
C SER A 128 4.13 0.05 7.22
N GLY A 129 4.54 -0.88 8.10
CA GLY A 129 3.70 -1.49 9.13
C GLY A 129 2.97 -0.45 9.99
N ILE A 130 3.70 0.49 10.58
CA ILE A 130 3.14 1.55 11.43
C ILE A 130 2.14 2.45 10.67
N LEU A 131 2.43 2.77 9.40
CA LEU A 131 1.51 3.56 8.57
C LEU A 131 0.18 2.83 8.35
N PHE A 132 0.26 1.55 7.99
CA PHE A 132 -0.92 0.73 7.70
C PHE A 132 -1.71 0.44 8.97
N SER A 133 -1.01 0.14 10.07
CA SER A 133 -1.55 0.02 11.41
C SER A 133 -2.41 1.22 11.80
N TYR A 134 -1.88 2.45 11.65
CA TYR A 134 -2.66 3.66 11.89
C TYR A 134 -3.94 3.73 11.05
N CYS A 135 -3.89 3.41 9.75
CA CYS A 135 -5.08 3.46 8.91
C CYS A 135 -6.18 2.53 9.44
N PHE A 136 -5.81 1.32 9.88
CA PHE A 136 -6.76 0.35 10.45
C PHE A 136 -7.25 0.78 11.84
N THR A 137 -6.35 1.19 12.72
CA THR A 137 -6.71 1.66 14.08
C THR A 137 -7.59 2.90 14.03
N MET A 138 -7.32 3.86 13.13
CA MET A 138 -8.17 5.04 12.95
C MET A 138 -9.59 4.66 12.52
N VAL A 139 -9.73 3.81 11.49
CA VAL A 139 -11.05 3.36 11.01
C VAL A 139 -11.80 2.60 12.12
N TYR A 140 -11.11 1.70 12.82
CA TYR A 140 -11.68 0.91 13.92
C TYR A 140 -12.15 1.78 15.10
N THR A 141 -11.24 2.61 15.65
CA THR A 141 -11.53 3.50 16.79
C THR A 141 -12.62 4.52 16.45
N THR A 142 -12.59 5.10 15.25
CA THR A 142 -13.63 6.05 14.81
C THR A 142 -14.99 5.38 14.73
N SER A 143 -15.06 4.16 14.19
CA SER A 143 -16.32 3.40 14.09
C SER A 143 -16.91 3.11 15.48
N ARG A 144 -16.07 2.62 16.40
CA ARG A 144 -16.50 2.26 17.76
C ARG A 144 -16.85 3.47 18.59
N THR A 145 -16.10 4.55 18.51
CA THR A 145 -16.40 5.79 19.25
C THR A 145 -17.69 6.44 18.76
N LEU A 146 -17.94 6.51 17.44
CA LEU A 146 -19.21 7.03 16.91
C LEU A 146 -20.41 6.17 17.33
N ALA A 147 -20.28 4.85 17.28
CA ALA A 147 -21.36 3.95 17.67
C ALA A 147 -21.62 3.95 19.19
N ASN A 148 -20.58 3.77 20.00
CA ASN A 148 -20.73 3.55 21.45
C ASN A 148 -20.88 4.84 22.26
N VAL A 149 -20.10 5.87 21.93
CA VAL A 149 -20.08 7.14 22.71
C VAL A 149 -21.12 8.12 22.20
N TYR A 150 -21.27 8.22 20.87
CA TYR A 150 -22.18 9.17 20.25
C TYR A 150 -23.55 8.57 19.86
N GLY A 151 -23.70 7.24 19.89
CA GLY A 151 -24.95 6.57 19.53
C GLY A 151 -25.34 6.74 18.06
N TYR A 152 -24.36 6.97 17.17
CA TYR A 152 -24.64 7.20 15.76
C TYR A 152 -25.01 5.91 15.03
N ASP A 153 -26.00 6.02 14.15
CA ASP A 153 -26.42 4.91 13.29
C ASP A 153 -25.30 4.51 12.30
N ALA A 154 -25.40 3.30 11.76
CA ALA A 154 -24.43 2.71 10.86
C ALA A 154 -24.16 3.59 9.62
N LEU A 155 -25.18 4.28 9.11
CA LEU A 155 -25.06 5.20 7.98
C LEU A 155 -24.16 6.39 8.29
N TYR A 156 -24.36 7.07 9.43
CA TYR A 156 -23.54 8.22 9.81
C TYR A 156 -22.09 7.82 10.07
N THR A 157 -21.90 6.63 10.67
CA THR A 157 -20.56 6.05 10.87
C THR A 157 -19.88 5.76 9.54
N GLY A 158 -20.61 5.16 8.58
CA GLY A 158 -20.09 4.94 7.23
C GLY A 158 -19.73 6.23 6.50
N LEU A 159 -20.55 7.27 6.60
CA LEU A 159 -20.30 8.58 5.99
C LEU A 159 -19.03 9.25 6.54
N MET A 160 -18.81 9.12 7.85
CA MET A 160 -17.59 9.62 8.49
C MET A 160 -16.33 8.93 7.97
N LEU A 161 -16.38 7.60 7.81
CA LEU A 161 -15.27 6.81 7.26
C LEU A 161 -15.03 7.10 5.78
N LEU A 162 -16.06 7.51 5.03
CA LEU A 162 -15.91 7.94 3.65
C LEU A 162 -14.99 9.16 3.52
N PHE A 163 -15.01 10.11 4.47
CA PHE A 163 -14.09 11.25 4.45
C PHE A 163 -12.62 10.83 4.59
N PHE A 164 -12.34 9.86 5.47
CA PHE A 164 -11.01 9.23 5.58
C PHE A 164 -10.59 8.60 4.24
N GLY A 165 -11.53 7.93 3.58
CA GLY A 165 -11.36 7.36 2.26
C GLY A 165 -11.07 8.35 1.13
N LEU A 166 -11.83 9.45 1.07
CA LEU A 166 -11.58 10.52 0.11
C LEU A 166 -10.20 11.14 0.33
N GLY A 167 -9.80 11.33 1.58
CA GLY A 167 -8.46 11.79 1.93
C GLY A 167 -7.39 10.81 1.47
N SER A 168 -7.63 9.52 1.69
CA SER A 168 -6.78 8.42 1.24
C SER A 168 -6.53 8.43 -0.27
N ILE A 169 -7.59 8.64 -1.06
CA ILE A 169 -7.50 8.72 -2.53
C ILE A 169 -6.70 9.95 -2.96
N ALA A 170 -7.01 11.12 -2.38
CA ALA A 170 -6.26 12.35 -2.65
C ALA A 170 -4.77 12.17 -2.31
N GLY A 171 -4.46 11.61 -1.15
CA GLY A 171 -3.10 11.29 -0.72
C GLY A 171 -2.36 10.38 -1.70
N SER A 172 -3.02 9.38 -2.28
CA SER A 172 -2.41 8.48 -3.27
C SER A 172 -2.07 9.19 -4.58
N ILE A 173 -2.98 10.04 -5.07
CA ILE A 173 -2.79 10.81 -6.30
C ILE A 173 -1.63 11.81 -6.11
N PHE A 174 -1.67 12.59 -5.04
CA PHE A 174 -0.62 13.58 -4.76
C PHE A 174 0.72 12.90 -4.43
N GLY A 175 0.72 11.83 -3.62
CA GLY A 175 1.94 11.10 -3.23
C GLY A 175 2.65 10.47 -4.40
N GLY A 176 1.90 9.80 -5.29
CA GLY A 176 2.44 9.25 -6.52
C GLY A 176 3.05 10.33 -7.41
N ARG A 177 2.30 11.41 -7.70
CA ARG A 177 2.77 12.49 -8.59
C ARG A 177 3.97 13.24 -8.02
N SER A 178 3.97 13.55 -6.73
CA SER A 178 5.11 14.22 -6.09
C SER A 178 6.35 13.34 -6.05
N SER A 179 6.19 12.04 -5.80
CA SER A 179 7.30 11.07 -5.84
C SER A 179 7.91 10.98 -7.23
N ASP A 180 7.07 10.84 -8.26
CA ASP A 180 7.52 10.72 -9.65
C ASP A 180 8.18 12.02 -10.13
N HIS A 181 7.62 13.18 -9.75
CA HIS A 181 8.20 14.48 -10.08
C HIS A 181 9.55 14.72 -9.40
N GLY A 182 9.67 14.36 -8.11
CA GLY A 182 10.95 14.43 -7.39
C GLY A 182 12.02 13.54 -8.02
N LEU A 183 11.63 12.35 -8.48
CA LEU A 183 12.53 11.45 -9.19
C LEU A 183 12.96 12.02 -10.56
N ALA A 184 12.04 12.62 -11.31
CA ALA A 184 12.33 13.29 -12.58
C ALA A 184 13.33 14.44 -12.40
N ILE A 185 13.19 15.27 -11.37
CA ILE A 185 14.17 16.34 -11.08
C ILE A 185 15.53 15.76 -10.69
N LEU A 186 15.56 14.70 -9.88
CA LEU A 186 16.82 14.10 -9.46
C LEU A 186 17.56 13.43 -10.63
N THR A 187 16.84 12.85 -11.60
CA THR A 187 17.45 12.30 -12.82
C THR A 187 18.08 13.37 -13.70
N THR A 188 17.45 14.55 -13.83
CA THR A 188 17.98 15.65 -14.66
C THR A 188 19.18 16.35 -14.01
N VAL A 189 19.18 16.52 -12.69
CA VAL A 189 20.23 17.26 -11.97
C VAL A 189 21.52 16.44 -11.76
N LYS A 190 21.41 15.12 -11.57
CA LYS A 190 22.57 14.25 -11.27
C LYS A 190 23.07 13.41 -12.46
N GLY A 191 22.65 13.72 -13.68
CA GLY A 191 23.09 12.99 -14.88
C GLY A 191 22.81 11.48 -14.83
N GLY A 192 21.72 11.06 -14.17
CA GLY A 192 21.32 9.66 -14.03
C GLY A 192 21.80 8.93 -12.77
N VAL A 193 22.76 9.47 -12.00
CA VAL A 193 23.28 8.77 -10.80
C VAL A 193 22.45 9.10 -9.55
N LEU A 194 21.36 8.36 -9.36
CA LEU A 194 20.53 8.46 -8.15
C LEU A 194 21.22 7.80 -6.95
N SER A 195 21.84 8.60 -6.09
CA SER A 195 22.24 8.13 -4.75
C SER A 195 21.01 7.95 -3.85
N MET A 196 20.85 6.73 -3.32
CA MET A 196 19.74 6.29 -2.46
C MET A 196 19.49 7.21 -1.25
N ASN A 197 20.55 7.84 -0.74
CA ASN A 197 20.50 8.73 0.43
C ASN A 197 19.64 10.00 0.23
N ASN A 198 19.51 10.51 -1.00
CA ASN A 198 18.70 11.70 -1.27
C ASN A 198 17.20 11.39 -1.28
N LYS A 199 16.79 10.16 -1.64
CA LYS A 199 15.39 9.73 -1.59
C LYS A 199 14.89 9.68 -0.14
N ILE A 200 15.71 9.19 0.78
CA ILE A 200 15.42 9.06 2.24
C ILE A 200 15.13 10.41 2.90
N ARG A 201 15.80 11.49 2.49
CA ARG A 201 15.67 12.82 3.11
C ARG A 201 14.29 13.46 2.89
N ILE A 202 13.66 13.17 1.75
CA ILE A 202 12.28 13.58 1.45
C ILE A 202 11.32 12.86 2.41
N PHE A 203 11.59 11.59 2.76
CA PHE A 203 10.75 10.81 3.68
C PHE A 203 10.79 11.26 5.15
N ILE A 204 11.86 11.93 5.60
CA ILE A 204 12.01 12.36 7.01
C ILE A 204 11.22 13.65 7.31
N ILE A 205 11.00 14.52 6.33
CA ILE A 205 10.28 15.79 6.51
C ILE A 205 8.76 15.58 6.70
N PHE A 206 8.18 14.55 6.09
CA PHE A 206 6.74 14.33 6.11
C PHE A 206 6.12 13.69 7.37
N PRO A 207 6.79 12.82 8.16
CA PRO A 207 6.24 12.39 9.45
C PRO A 207 6.02 13.54 10.43
N TYR A 208 6.79 14.64 10.35
CA TYR A 208 6.55 15.86 11.14
C TYR A 208 5.21 16.52 10.80
N MET A 209 4.83 16.58 9.52
CA MET A 209 3.51 17.09 9.09
C MET A 209 2.37 16.19 9.57
N ARG A 210 2.58 14.86 9.58
CA ARG A 210 1.60 13.89 10.07
C ARG A 210 1.33 14.04 11.57
N LEU A 211 2.38 14.20 12.37
CA LEU A 211 2.26 14.41 13.82
C LEU A 211 1.49 15.71 14.10
N SER A 212 1.78 16.78 13.34
CA SER A 212 1.07 18.07 13.45
C SER A 212 -0.44 17.94 13.14
N SER A 213 -0.82 17.24 12.06
CA SER A 213 -2.24 17.04 11.70
C SER A 213 -3.03 16.23 12.73
N THR A 214 -2.38 15.22 13.33
CA THR A 214 -3.00 14.34 14.34
C THR A 214 -3.17 15.07 15.67
N LEU A 215 -2.17 15.87 16.05
CA LEU A 215 -2.23 16.73 17.25
C LEU A 215 -3.26 17.86 17.09
N HIS A 216 -3.38 18.46 15.90
CA HIS A 216 -4.40 19.47 15.63
C HIS A 216 -5.82 18.90 15.72
N GLY A 217 -6.04 17.66 15.26
CA GLY A 217 -7.32 16.98 15.38
C GLY A 217 -7.69 16.57 16.81
N LEU A 218 -6.71 16.09 17.58
CA LEU A 218 -6.86 15.86 19.02
C LEU A 218 -7.21 17.16 19.76
N TRP A 219 -6.54 18.27 19.42
CA TRP A 219 -6.80 19.58 19.99
C TRP A 219 -8.22 20.10 19.66
N LEU A 220 -8.70 19.94 18.42
CA LEU A 220 -10.07 20.31 18.03
C LEU A 220 -11.12 19.43 18.70
N SER A 221 -10.83 18.14 18.92
CA SER A 221 -11.75 17.21 19.61
C SER A 221 -11.95 17.55 21.10
N TYR A 222 -10.98 18.23 21.71
CA TYR A 222 -11.01 18.66 23.11
C TYR A 222 -11.96 19.85 23.32
N PHE A 223 -12.25 20.67 22.29
CA PHE A 223 -13.13 21.85 22.40
C PHE A 223 -14.56 21.63 21.81
N ARG A 224 -15.53 21.45 22.73
CA ARG A 224 -17.00 21.70 22.63
C ARG A 224 -17.88 20.82 21.71
N ARG A 225 -19.12 20.56 22.20
CA ARG A 225 -20.08 19.50 21.80
C ARG A 225 -20.62 19.48 20.35
N TRP A 226 -20.63 20.60 19.61
CA TRP A 226 -21.27 20.70 18.28
C TRP A 226 -20.30 20.86 17.10
N VAL A 227 -19.02 21.13 17.37
CA VAL A 227 -17.95 21.22 16.35
C VAL A 227 -17.37 19.82 16.00
N ARG A 228 -17.80 18.77 16.74
CA ARG A 228 -17.16 17.44 16.79
C ARG A 228 -17.24 16.63 15.50
N VAL A 229 -18.36 16.66 14.77
CA VAL A 229 -18.53 15.80 13.59
C VAL A 229 -17.78 16.36 12.39
N GLY A 230 -17.94 17.66 12.09
CA GLY A 230 -17.23 18.31 10.98
C GLY A 230 -15.72 18.38 11.22
N ALA A 231 -15.29 18.72 12.44
CA ALA A 231 -13.87 18.70 12.79
C ALA A 231 -13.29 17.29 12.70
N GLY A 232 -14.01 16.29 13.22
CA GLY A 232 -13.61 14.89 13.08
C GLY A 232 -13.48 14.46 11.62
N ALA A 233 -14.46 14.78 10.77
CA ALA A 233 -14.44 14.44 9.34
C ALA A 233 -13.26 15.09 8.61
N THR A 234 -12.98 16.35 8.94
CA THR A 234 -11.82 17.09 8.40
C THR A 234 -10.51 16.45 8.83
N CYS A 235 -10.39 16.08 10.11
CA CYS A 235 -9.20 15.41 10.64
C CYS A 235 -9.01 14.02 10.04
N ALA A 236 -10.08 13.26 9.86
CA ALA A 236 -10.06 11.97 9.19
C ALA A 236 -9.61 12.12 7.73
N HIS A 237 -10.12 13.13 7.02
CA HIS A 237 -9.70 13.43 5.65
C HIS A 237 -8.19 13.72 5.58
N PHE A 238 -7.68 14.70 6.34
CA PHE A 238 -6.25 15.02 6.32
C PHE A 238 -5.38 13.86 6.82
N GLY A 239 -5.83 13.13 7.85
CA GLY A 239 -5.16 11.93 8.34
C GLY A 239 -4.99 10.87 7.24
N GLY A 240 -6.04 10.65 6.42
CA GLY A 240 -6.00 9.79 5.25
C GLY A 240 -5.04 10.30 4.16
N VAL A 241 -5.10 11.60 3.83
CA VAL A 241 -4.20 12.23 2.86
C VAL A 241 -2.75 12.00 3.25
N PHE A 242 -2.36 12.36 4.46
CA PHE A 242 -0.96 12.27 4.89
C PHE A 242 -0.50 10.82 5.04
N ALA A 243 -1.33 9.92 5.59
CA ALA A 243 -0.96 8.53 5.76
C ALA A 243 -0.64 7.86 4.41
N ILE A 244 -1.49 8.07 3.41
CA ILE A 244 -1.32 7.40 2.11
C ILE A 244 -0.38 8.14 1.18
N TYR A 245 -0.23 9.46 1.32
CA TYR A 245 0.83 10.18 0.64
C TYR A 245 2.21 9.60 0.99
N ILE A 246 2.50 9.44 2.30
CA ILE A 246 3.77 8.86 2.76
C ILE A 246 3.89 7.40 2.32
N PHE A 247 2.80 6.64 2.39
CA PHE A 247 2.79 5.25 1.95
C PHE A 247 3.11 5.09 0.47
N SER A 248 2.45 5.86 -0.41
CA SER A 248 2.63 5.79 -1.87
C SER A 248 4.07 6.12 -2.26
N SER A 249 4.63 7.18 -1.68
CA SER A 249 6.01 7.56 -1.94
C SER A 249 6.99 6.47 -1.49
N LYS A 250 6.76 5.85 -0.32
CA LYS A 250 7.64 4.78 0.19
C LYS A 250 7.57 3.52 -0.64
N LEU A 251 6.38 3.19 -1.14
CA LEU A 251 6.20 2.01 -1.97
C LEU A 251 6.99 2.13 -3.28
N THR A 252 7.07 3.32 -3.89
CA THR A 252 7.93 3.56 -5.05
C THR A 252 9.40 3.26 -4.74
N TYR A 253 9.89 3.70 -3.57
CA TYR A 253 11.25 3.41 -3.14
C TYR A 253 11.50 1.92 -2.87
N LEU A 254 10.52 1.24 -2.25
CA LEU A 254 10.60 -0.20 -1.98
C LEU A 254 10.65 -1.00 -3.29
N VAL A 255 9.82 -0.61 -4.26
CA VAL A 255 9.76 -1.21 -5.60
C VAL A 255 11.07 -1.03 -6.35
N ASP A 256 11.68 0.15 -6.27
CA ASP A 256 13.00 0.41 -6.87
C ASP A 256 14.15 -0.32 -6.15
N GLY A 257 14.02 -0.55 -4.85
CA GLY A 257 15.11 -1.07 -4.01
C GLY A 257 15.20 -2.59 -3.98
N SER A 258 14.09 -3.31 -3.79
CA SER A 258 14.11 -4.76 -3.70
C SER A 258 12.75 -5.38 -3.96
N THR A 259 12.65 -6.21 -5.01
CA THR A 259 11.43 -6.96 -5.33
C THR A 259 11.00 -7.88 -4.19
N SER A 260 11.95 -8.53 -3.51
CA SER A 260 11.67 -9.39 -2.35
C SER A 260 11.08 -8.60 -1.18
N ALA A 261 11.57 -7.38 -0.93
CA ALA A 261 11.03 -6.54 0.12
C ALA A 261 9.59 -6.09 -0.15
N VAL A 262 9.23 -5.86 -1.43
CA VAL A 262 7.82 -5.60 -1.83
C VAL A 262 6.91 -6.77 -1.50
N THR A 263 7.36 -8.00 -1.77
CA THR A 263 6.57 -9.22 -1.48
C THR A 263 6.30 -9.36 0.03
N TYR A 264 7.31 -9.13 0.87
CA TYR A 264 7.19 -9.22 2.33
C TYR A 264 6.48 -8.03 2.98
N ASN A 265 6.37 -6.90 2.28
CA ASN A 265 5.70 -5.69 2.77
C ASN A 265 4.28 -5.97 3.26
N SER A 266 3.53 -6.77 2.50
CA SER A 266 2.15 -7.13 2.84
C SER A 266 2.04 -7.94 4.14
N LEU A 267 3.04 -8.78 4.44
CA LEU A 267 3.07 -9.56 5.68
C LEU A 267 3.29 -8.65 6.88
N PHE A 268 4.26 -7.73 6.81
CA PHE A 268 4.51 -6.76 7.88
C PHE A 268 3.33 -5.82 8.12
N HIS A 269 2.71 -5.31 7.05
CA HIS A 269 1.52 -4.46 7.13
C HIS A 269 0.37 -5.12 7.90
N LYS A 270 0.02 -6.34 7.50
CA LYS A 270 -1.14 -7.05 8.06
C LYS A 270 -0.92 -7.41 9.53
N ASN A 271 0.28 -7.91 9.87
CA ASN A 271 0.62 -8.23 11.26
C ASN A 271 0.65 -6.98 12.15
N SER A 272 1.27 -5.89 11.69
CA SER A 272 1.31 -4.64 12.47
C SER A 272 -0.08 -4.05 12.68
N ALA A 273 -0.95 -4.10 11.66
CA ALA A 273 -2.34 -3.66 11.78
C ALA A 273 -3.14 -4.52 12.76
N PHE A 274 -2.98 -5.84 12.73
CA PHE A 274 -3.61 -6.74 13.69
C PHE A 274 -3.22 -6.39 15.13
N ILE A 275 -1.92 -6.32 15.42
CA ILE A 275 -1.40 -5.99 16.76
C ILE A 275 -1.94 -4.64 17.25
N ALA A 276 -1.95 -3.61 16.40
CA ALA A 276 -2.38 -2.29 16.80
C ALA A 276 -3.90 -2.17 17.01
N VAL A 277 -4.70 -2.96 16.31
CA VAL A 277 -6.14 -3.04 16.56
C VAL A 277 -6.40 -3.72 17.90
N GLU A 278 -5.73 -4.84 18.18
CA GLU A 278 -5.85 -5.54 19.47
C GLU A 278 -5.43 -4.64 20.66
N ILE A 279 -4.35 -3.87 20.52
CA ILE A 279 -3.93 -2.90 21.54
C ILE A 279 -4.97 -1.78 21.72
N ALA A 280 -5.70 -1.42 20.65
CA ALA A 280 -6.72 -0.37 20.70
C ALA A 280 -8.07 -0.84 21.28
N VAL A 281 -8.29 -2.15 21.44
CA VAL A 281 -9.51 -2.71 22.06
C VAL A 281 -9.69 -2.25 23.51
N PRO A 282 -8.70 -2.41 24.43
CA PRO A 282 -8.88 -2.07 25.84
C PRO A 282 -8.87 -0.57 26.16
N VAL A 283 -8.51 0.30 25.20
CA VAL A 283 -8.40 1.76 25.40
C VAL A 283 -9.74 2.49 25.20
N GLN A 284 -10.77 1.77 24.75
CA GLN A 284 -12.10 2.30 24.38
C GLN A 284 -13.15 2.00 25.44
#